data_AF-A0A2N5KLS4-F1
#
_entry.id   AF-A0A2N5KLS4-F1
#
_cell.length_a   1.000
_cell.length_b   1.000
_cell.length_c   1.000
_cell.angle_alpha   90.00
_cell.angle_beta   90.00
_cell.angle_gamma   90.00
#
_symmetry.space_group_name_H-M   'P 1'
#
loop_
_entity.id
_entity.type
_entity.pdbx_description
1 polymer ?
#
loop_
_entity_poly.entity_id
_entity_poly.type
_entity_poly.pdbx_seq_one_letter_code
_entity_poly.pdbx_strand_id
1 'polypeptide(L)' 'PYATILSSAMMFRHALGRPDVAGAIERGVSVALEAGFRTADLGGNHTTEDVTRAVSRWAAAGEGVV' A
#
# COMPACT_ATOMS: atom_id res chain seq x y z
N PRO A 1 -7.71 5.62 -2.05
CA PRO A 1 -7.48 4.74 -0.86
C PRO A 1 -6.08 4.87 -0.22
N TYR A 2 -5.09 5.43 -0.92
CA TYR A 2 -3.69 5.50 -0.45
C TYR A 2 -3.52 6.11 0.94
N ALA A 3 -4.18 7.23 1.24
CA ALA A 3 -4.04 7.89 2.54
C ALA A 3 -4.42 6.98 3.71
N THR A 4 -5.59 6.33 3.66
CA THR A 4 -6.03 5.40 4.72
C THR A 4 -5.09 4.22 4.87
N ILE A 5 -4.59 3.66 3.75
CA ILE A 5 -3.63 2.54 3.76
C ILE A 5 -2.32 2.96 4.44
N LEU A 6 -1.78 4.14 4.11
CA LEU A 6 -0.57 4.66 4.75
C LEU A 6 -0.79 5.00 6.22
N SER A 7 -1.98 5.48 6.62
CA SER A 7 -2.35 5.61 8.02
C SER A 7 -2.32 4.27 8.76
N SER A 8 -2.73 3.18 8.11
CA SER A 8 -2.57 1.83 8.67
C SER A 8 -1.11 1.42 8.81
N ALA A 9 -0.24 1.75 7.85
CA ALA A 9 1.20 1.53 7.99
C ALA A 9 1.79 2.28 9.19
N MET A 10 1.39 3.54 9.39
CA MET A 10 1.76 4.33 10.56
C MET A 10 1.28 3.67 11.86
N MET A 11 0.05 3.13 11.88
CA MET A 11 -0.48 2.38 13.03
C MET A 11 0.37 1.14 13.34
N PHE A 12 0.73 0.34 12.34
CA PHE A 12 1.60 -0.82 12.54
C PHE A 12 2.97 -0.42 13.10
N ARG A 13 3.55 0.67 12.57
CA ARG A 13 4.86 1.16 12.99
C ARG A 13 4.86 1.71 14.42
N HIS A 14 3.88 2.55 14.75
CA HIS A 14 3.93 3.37 15.97
C HIS A 14 3.07 2.84 17.12
N ALA A 15 1.96 2.17 16.82
CA ALA A 15 1.04 1.67 17.85
C ALA A 15 1.23 0.17 18.14
N LEU A 16 1.61 -0.63 17.12
CA LEU A 16 1.64 -2.09 17.21
C LEU A 16 3.05 -2.70 17.22
N GLY A 17 4.11 -1.88 17.09
CA GLY A 17 5.49 -2.37 17.12
C GLY A 17 5.84 -3.33 15.97
N ARG A 18 5.16 -3.20 14.82
CA ARG A 18 5.34 -4.02 13.61
C ARG A 18 5.88 -3.20 12.43
N PRO A 19 7.13 -2.72 12.49
CA PRO A 19 7.74 -1.93 11.41
C PRO A 19 7.96 -2.76 10.14
N ASP A 20 8.04 -4.08 10.25
CA ASP A 20 8.12 -5.04 9.14
C ASP A 20 6.85 -5.01 8.28
N VAL A 21 5.67 -5.07 8.93
CA VAL A 21 4.37 -4.98 8.27
C VAL A 21 4.16 -3.60 7.66
N ALA A 22 4.50 -2.54 8.40
CA ALA A 22 4.44 -1.17 7.89
C ALA A 22 5.28 -1.02 6.61
N GLY A 23 6.51 -1.54 6.61
CA GLY A 23 7.38 -1.52 5.44
C GLY A 23 6.83 -2.32 4.26
N ALA A 24 6.16 -3.46 4.49
CA ALA A 24 5.50 -4.21 3.42
C ALA A 24 4.35 -3.42 2.77
N ILE A 25 3.53 -2.74 3.58
CA ILE A 25 2.44 -1.88 3.10
C ILE A 25 3.00 -0.69 2.31
N GLU A 26 4.00 0.01 2.85
CA GLU A 26 4.65 1.15 2.19
C GLU A 26 5.25 0.76 0.83
N ARG A 27 5.94 -0.39 0.76
CA ARG A 27 6.44 -0.94 -0.51
C ARG A 27 5.32 -1.26 -1.47
N GLY A 28 4.24 -1.89 -1.01
CA GLY A 28 3.07 -2.20 -1.84
C GLY A 28 2.44 -0.93 -2.45
N VAL A 29 2.40 0.16 -1.70
CA VAL A 29 1.98 1.48 -2.18
C VAL A 29 2.95 2.04 -3.23
N SER A 30 4.26 1.99 -2.98
CA SER A 30 5.28 2.46 -3.94
C SER A 30 5.15 1.74 -5.28
N VAL A 31 5.10 0.41 -5.26
CA VAL A 31 4.99 -0.41 -6.47
C VAL A 31 3.69 -0.15 -7.23
N ALA A 32 2.56 0.02 -6.53
CA ALA A 32 1.29 0.34 -7.18
C ALA A 32 1.34 1.71 -7.88
N LEU A 33 1.94 2.73 -7.25
CA LEU A 33 2.10 4.07 -7.83
C LEU A 33 3.05 4.07 -9.03
N GLU A 34 4.18 3.36 -8.93
CA GLU A 34 5.15 3.18 -10.01
C GLU A 34 4.52 2.46 -11.21
N ALA A 35 3.68 1.45 -10.94
CA ALA A 35 2.92 0.72 -11.96
C ALA A 35 1.72 1.51 -12.53
N GLY A 36 1.48 2.75 -12.06
CA GLY A 36 0.48 3.65 -12.62
C GLY A 36 -0.93 3.55 -12.05
N PHE A 37 -1.15 2.79 -10.98
CA PHE A 37 -2.46 2.62 -10.34
C PHE A 37 -2.91 3.88 -9.59
N ARG A 38 -3.31 4.94 -10.31
CA ARG A 38 -3.74 6.22 -9.74
C ARG A 38 -5.26 6.37 -9.81
N THR A 39 -5.88 6.78 -8.70
CA THR A 39 -7.28 7.23 -8.66
C THR A 39 -7.43 8.63 -9.26
N ALA A 40 -8.68 9.08 -9.48
CA ALA A 40 -9.00 10.37 -10.11
C ALA A 40 -8.36 11.59 -9.44
N ASP A 41 -8.30 11.60 -8.10
CA ASP A 41 -7.66 12.65 -7.31
C ASP A 41 -6.13 12.74 -7.54
N LEU A 42 -5.53 11.67 -8.05
CA LEU A 42 -4.11 11.59 -8.40
C LEU A 42 -3.87 11.64 -9.93
N GLY A 43 -4.89 12.03 -10.70
CA GLY A 43 -4.80 12.17 -12.16
C GLY A 43 -4.83 10.85 -12.93
N GLY A 44 -5.32 9.76 -12.34
CA GLY A 44 -5.56 8.49 -13.02
C GLY A 44 -7.04 8.13 -13.12
N ASN A 45 -7.34 7.01 -13.77
CA ASN A 45 -8.72 6.56 -13.99
C ASN A 45 -9.04 5.24 -13.27
N HIS A 46 -8.15 4.77 -12.39
CA HIS A 46 -8.40 3.55 -11.63
C HIS A 46 -9.43 3.78 -10.53
N THR A 47 -10.22 2.75 -10.24
CA THR A 47 -11.16 2.79 -9.13
C THR A 47 -10.43 2.58 -7.80
N THR A 48 -11.09 2.91 -6.69
CA THR A 48 -10.60 2.60 -5.34
C THR A 48 -10.31 1.11 -5.17
N GLU A 49 -11.14 0.25 -5.76
CA GLU A 49 -11.00 -1.22 -5.72
C GLU A 49 -9.75 -1.68 -6.49
N ASP A 50 -9.53 -1.15 -7.70
CA ASP A 50 -8.34 -1.49 -8.52
C ASP A 50 -7.05 -1.17 -7.79
N VAL A 51 -6.97 0.04 -7.20
CA VAL A 51 -5.80 0.48 -6.45
C VAL A 51 -5.60 -0.38 -5.20
N THR A 52 -6.67 -0.68 -4.46
CA THR A 52 -6.59 -1.52 -3.26
C THR A 52 -6.07 -2.91 -3.60
N ARG A 53 -6.60 -3.53 -4.65
CA ARG A 53 -6.16 -4.84 -5.13
C ARG A 53 -4.69 -4.83 -5.54
N ALA A 54 -4.25 -3.80 -6.25
CA ALA A 54 -2.85 -3.64 -6.63
C ALA A 54 -1.94 -3.57 -5.39
N VAL A 55 -2.27 -2.72 -4.42
CA VAL A 55 -1.48 -2.59 -3.18
C VAL A 55 -1.45 -3.90 -2.39
N SER A 56 -2.60 -4.55 -2.18
CA SER A 56 -2.67 -5.81 -1.43
C SER A 56 -1.84 -6.92 -2.06
N ARG A 57 -1.85 -7.03 -3.40
CA ARG A 57 -1.03 -8.00 -4.14
C ARG A 57 0.47 -7.83 -3.84
N TRP A 58 0.95 -6.59 -3.83
CA TRP A 58 2.37 -6.30 -3.65
C TRP A 58 2.81 -6.29 -2.18
N ALA A 59 1.91 -5.90 -1.26
CA ALA A 59 2.17 -5.98 0.17
C ALA A 59 2.29 -7.44 0.63
N ALA A 60 1.40 -8.33 0.17
CA ALA A 60 1.44 -9.76 0.49
C ALA A 60 2.66 -10.47 -0.11
N ALA A 61 3.17 -10.02 -1.27
CA ALA A 61 4.41 -10.55 -1.83
C ALA A 61 5.66 -10.26 -0.97
N GLY A 62 5.57 -9.31 -0.02
CA GLY A 62 6.61 -9.03 0.97
C GLY A 62 6.55 -9.91 2.22
N GLU A 63 5.45 -10.61 2.47
CA GLU A 63 5.32 -11.61 3.54
C GLU A 63 5.89 -12.94 3.04
N GLY A 64 7.22 -13.11 3.09
CA GLY A 64 7.87 -14.37 2.73
C GLY A 64 9.23 -14.28 2.05
N VAL A 65 9.78 -13.07 1.87
CA VAL A 65 11.17 -12.90 1.41
C VAL A 65 12.04 -12.61 2.63
N VAL A 66 12.46 -13.68 3.30
CA VAL A 66 13.68 -13.76 4.12
C VAL A 66 14.69 -14.68 3.44
#